data_AF-A0A4Q3EKY0-F1
#
_entry.id   AF-A0A4Q3EKY0-F1
#
_cell.length_a   1.000
_cell.length_b   1.000
_cell.length_c   1.000
_cell.angle_alpha   90.00
_cell.angle_beta   90.00
_cell.angle_gamma   90.00
#
_symmetry.space_group_name_H-M   'P 1'
#
loop_
_entity.id
_entity.type
_entity.pdbx_description
1 polymer ?
#
loop_
_entity_poly.entity_id
_entity_poly.type
_entity_poly.pdbx_seq_one_letter_code
_entity_poly.pdbx_strand_id
1 'polypeptide(L)'
;MIRFLLILLLLLVSLLAVFPAPEFHLWILAIIVTEFPYIFVGISLVLLLIQTKSKYQRFGNLAGIITLILFLSPIFRAYIVAANLPKQLETVFGKQVLSTENSALKTPFSVFSMFSGIDGKAISPQTYTYKTDPEISLQLDFYAVKTASKKPCVVVIQAVPGAAEMISNCRN
;
A
#
# COMPACT_ATOMS: atom_id res chain seq x y z
N MET A 1 -25.59 -24.16 -2.04
CA MET A 1 -24.47 -24.54 -1.13
C MET A 1 -23.17 -23.90 -1.59
N ILE A 2 -22.84 -23.92 -2.89
CA ILE A 2 -21.63 -23.26 -3.45
C ILE A 2 -21.50 -21.79 -3.01
N ARG A 3 -22.56 -20.98 -3.13
CA ARG A 3 -22.57 -19.58 -2.68
C ARG A 3 -22.12 -19.42 -1.22
N PHE A 4 -22.62 -20.28 -0.32
CA PHE A 4 -22.25 -20.24 1.09
C PHE A 4 -20.78 -20.59 1.31
N LEU A 5 -20.26 -21.60 0.60
CA LEU A 5 -18.85 -21.98 0.67
C LEU A 5 -17.93 -20.86 0.17
N LEU A 6 -18.32 -20.16 -0.91
CA LEU A 6 -17.55 -19.02 -1.42
C LEU A 6 -17.53 -17.85 -0.43
N ILE A 7 -18.66 -17.54 0.20
CA ILE A 7 -18.72 -16.51 1.25
C ILE A 7 -17.87 -16.91 2.45
N LEU A 8 -17.92 -18.18 2.85
CA LEU A 8 -17.10 -18.68 3.96
C LEU A 8 -15.60 -18.58 3.65
N LEU A 9 -15.19 -18.93 2.43
CA LEU A 9 -13.82 -18.77 1.98
C LEU A 9 -13.40 -17.30 2.01
N LEU A 10 -14.23 -16.39 1.47
CA LEU A 10 -13.95 -14.96 1.50
C LEU A 10 -13.90 -14.40 2.92
N LEU A 11 -14.73 -14.90 3.84
CA LEU A 11 -14.65 -14.55 5.25
C LEU A 11 -13.28 -14.92 5.83
N LEU A 12 -12.78 -16.13 5.56
CA LEU A 12 -11.45 -16.55 6.01
C LEU A 12 -10.36 -15.65 5.42
N VAL A 13 -10.44 -15.33 4.13
CA VAL A 13 -9.50 -14.42 3.46
C VAL A 13 -9.58 -13.00 4.07
N SER A 14 -10.77 -12.52 4.41
CA SER A 14 -10.96 -11.19 5.01
C SER A 14 -10.36 -11.05 6.40
N LEU A 15 -10.17 -12.15 7.13
CA LEU A 15 -9.48 -12.15 8.42
C LEU A 15 -8.00 -11.75 8.27
N LEU A 16 -7.36 -12.06 7.14
CA LEU A 16 -5.98 -11.67 6.87
C LEU A 16 -5.81 -10.14 6.74
N ALA A 17 -6.90 -9.39 6.50
CA ALA A 17 -6.85 -7.93 6.49
C ALA A 17 -6.70 -7.32 7.90
N VAL A 18 -7.00 -8.10 8.95
CA VAL A 18 -7.03 -7.64 10.34
C VAL A 18 -6.00 -8.36 11.21
N PHE A 19 -5.79 -9.65 10.99
CA PHE A 19 -4.87 -10.47 11.76
C PHE A 19 -3.54 -10.68 11.02
N PRO A 20 -2.40 -10.70 11.74
CA PRO A 20 -1.11 -10.98 11.12
C PRO A 20 -1.09 -12.40 10.54
N ALA A 21 -0.53 -12.53 9.33
CA ALA A 21 -0.40 -13.82 8.68
C ALA A 21 0.69 -14.67 9.38
N PRO A 22 0.41 -15.95 9.69
CA PRO A 22 1.36 -16.81 10.41
C PRO A 22 2.44 -17.43 9.49
N GLU A 23 2.28 -17.35 8.17
CA GLU A 23 3.11 -18.04 7.19
C GLU A 23 3.32 -17.16 5.94
N PHE A 24 4.42 -17.36 5.22
CA PHE A 24 4.87 -16.53 4.09
C PHE A 24 3.85 -16.42 2.95
N HIS A 25 3.22 -17.52 2.53
CA HIS A 25 2.23 -17.51 1.45
C HIS A 25 0.95 -16.79 1.89
N LEU A 26 0.54 -16.98 3.15
CA LEU A 26 -0.57 -16.22 3.73
C LEU A 26 -0.24 -14.73 3.85
N TRP A 27 1.03 -14.40 4.10
CA TRP A 27 1.48 -13.00 4.13
C TRP A 27 1.41 -12.35 2.74
N ILE A 28 1.82 -13.04 1.67
CA ILE A 28 1.63 -12.56 0.29
C ILE A 28 0.14 -12.33 0.01
N LEU A 29 -0.72 -13.28 0.39
CA LEU A 29 -2.16 -13.14 0.22
C LEU A 29 -2.71 -11.95 1.02
N ALA A 30 -2.24 -11.74 2.25
CA ALA A 30 -2.63 -10.60 3.07
C ALA A 30 -2.30 -9.28 2.37
N ILE A 31 -1.11 -9.15 1.78
CA ILE A 31 -0.74 -7.97 0.98
C ILE A 31 -1.74 -7.75 -0.16
N ILE A 32 -2.03 -8.78 -0.95
CA ILE A 32 -2.98 -8.66 -2.07
C ILE A 32 -4.35 -8.17 -1.57
N VAL A 33 -4.83 -8.71 -0.45
CA VAL A 33 -6.12 -8.35 0.15
C VAL A 33 -6.11 -6.91 0.68
N THR A 34 -5.01 -6.45 1.26
CA THR A 34 -4.92 -5.09 1.83
C THR A 34 -4.64 -4.02 0.78
N GLU A 35 -3.92 -4.35 -0.30
CA GLU A 35 -3.61 -3.44 -1.41
C GLU A 35 -4.78 -3.34 -2.41
N PHE A 36 -5.50 -4.43 -2.67
CA PHE A 36 -6.62 -4.48 -3.61
C PHE A 36 -7.97 -4.87 -2.97
N PRO A 37 -8.35 -4.28 -1.82
CA PRO A 37 -9.55 -4.70 -1.08
C PRO A 37 -10.84 -4.50 -1.89
N TYR A 38 -10.86 -3.51 -2.78
CA TYR A 38 -12.02 -3.18 -3.61
C TYR A 38 -12.45 -4.35 -4.54
N ILE A 39 -11.50 -5.18 -4.98
CA ILE A 39 -11.80 -6.36 -5.81
C ILE A 39 -12.63 -7.35 -4.97
N PHE A 40 -12.19 -7.62 -3.74
CA PHE A 40 -12.86 -8.54 -2.83
C PHE A 40 -14.20 -7.99 -2.32
N VAL A 41 -14.31 -6.67 -2.13
CA VAL A 41 -15.58 -5.98 -1.86
C VAL A 41 -16.56 -6.21 -3.01
N GLY A 42 -16.12 -6.01 -4.26
CA GLY A 42 -16.93 -6.24 -5.46
C GLY A 42 -17.44 -7.68 -5.55
N ILE A 43 -16.55 -8.67 -5.38
CA ILE A 43 -16.91 -10.08 -5.38
C ILE A 43 -17.92 -10.39 -4.26
N SER A 44 -17.69 -9.86 -3.06
CA SER A 44 -18.58 -10.06 -1.91
C SER A 44 -19.97 -9.48 -2.14
N LEU A 45 -20.07 -8.28 -2.75
CA LEU A 45 -21.33 -7.66 -3.13
C LEU A 45 -22.09 -8.49 -4.15
N VAL A 46 -21.43 -8.94 -5.22
CA VAL A 46 -22.05 -9.81 -6.24
C VAL A 46 -22.60 -11.07 -5.59
N LEU A 47 -21.81 -11.72 -4.71
CA LEU A 47 -22.26 -12.91 -4.00
C LEU A 47 -23.39 -12.62 -3.01
N LEU A 48 -23.50 -11.42 -2.43
CA LEU A 48 -24.63 -11.05 -1.58
C LEU A 48 -25.93 -10.82 -2.38
N LEU A 49 -25.82 -10.25 -3.58
CA LEU A 49 -26.96 -9.91 -4.43
C LEU A 49 -27.56 -11.14 -5.13
N ILE A 50 -26.77 -12.18 -5.41
CA ILE A 50 -27.26 -13.42 -6.04
C ILE A 50 -28.22 -14.15 -5.08
N GLN A 51 -29.52 -14.11 -5.36
CA GLN A 51 -30.51 -14.82 -4.55
C GLN A 51 -30.46 -16.33 -4.81
N THR A 52 -30.33 -17.13 -3.76
CA THR A 52 -30.36 -18.60 -3.84
C THR A 52 -31.32 -19.16 -2.81
N LYS A 53 -32.23 -20.05 -3.22
CA LYS A 53 -33.15 -20.75 -2.31
C LYS A 53 -32.38 -21.85 -1.56
N SER A 54 -31.76 -21.51 -0.43
CA SER A 54 -31.00 -22.46 0.38
C SER A 54 -31.30 -22.27 1.86
N LYS A 55 -31.34 -23.36 2.63
CA LYS A 55 -31.55 -23.33 4.09
C LYS A 55 -30.50 -22.45 4.81
N TYR A 56 -29.30 -22.32 4.25
CA TYR A 56 -28.19 -21.55 4.82
C TYR A 56 -28.15 -20.09 4.38
N GLN A 57 -29.17 -19.58 3.69
CA GLN A 57 -29.16 -18.23 3.11
C GLN A 57 -28.99 -17.14 4.17
N ARG A 58 -29.65 -17.26 5.33
CA ARG A 58 -29.54 -16.25 6.41
C ARG A 58 -28.11 -16.19 6.98
N PHE A 59 -27.54 -17.34 7.32
CA PHE A 59 -26.16 -17.43 7.82
C PHE A 59 -25.14 -16.98 6.77
N GLY A 60 -25.35 -17.34 5.50
CA GLY A 60 -24.51 -16.88 4.40
C GLY A 60 -24.57 -15.37 4.20
N ASN A 61 -25.76 -14.76 4.28
CA ASN A 61 -25.89 -13.31 4.19
C ASN A 61 -25.17 -12.61 5.35
N LEU A 62 -25.33 -13.12 6.59
CA LEU A 62 -24.65 -12.55 7.75
C LEU A 62 -23.13 -12.65 7.62
N ALA A 63 -22.61 -13.82 7.25
CA ALA A 63 -21.20 -14.02 6.99
C ALA A 63 -20.70 -13.06 5.90
N GLY A 64 -21.44 -12.92 4.79
CA GLY A 64 -21.06 -12.04 3.69
C GLY A 64 -21.06 -10.56 4.07
N ILE A 65 -21.97 -10.12 4.94
CA ILE A 65 -21.96 -8.75 5.48
C ILE A 65 -20.71 -8.52 6.34
N ILE A 66 -20.35 -9.47 7.21
CA ILE A 66 -19.13 -9.40 8.02
C ILE A 66 -17.89 -9.35 7.13
N THR A 67 -17.80 -10.24 6.13
CA THR A 67 -16.74 -10.25 5.13
C THR A 67 -16.60 -8.89 4.43
N LEU A 68 -17.72 -8.29 4.01
CA LEU A 68 -17.73 -6.98 3.37
C LEU A 68 -17.14 -5.88 4.28
N ILE A 69 -17.56 -5.87 5.55
CA ILE A 69 -17.06 -4.92 6.55
C ILE A 69 -15.55 -5.10 6.76
N LEU A 70 -15.08 -6.34 6.85
CA LEU A 70 -13.66 -6.65 7.04
C LEU A 70 -12.81 -6.19 5.84
N PHE A 71 -13.27 -6.41 4.60
CA PHE A 71 -12.57 -5.92 3.42
C PHE A 71 -12.63 -4.39 3.26
N LEU A 72 -13.62 -3.71 3.83
CA LEU A 72 -13.65 -2.24 3.88
C LEU A 72 -12.70 -1.66 4.94
N SER A 73 -12.25 -2.47 5.91
CA SER A 73 -11.42 -1.99 7.01
C SER A 73 -10.07 -1.37 6.58
N PRO A 74 -9.32 -1.88 5.59
CA PRO A 74 -8.08 -1.25 5.14
C PRO A 74 -8.32 0.14 4.53
N ILE A 75 -9.42 0.30 3.79
CA ILE A 75 -9.83 1.59 3.20
C ILE A 75 -10.12 2.60 4.31
N PHE A 76 -10.86 2.18 5.34
CA PHE A 76 -11.17 3.04 6.48
C PHE A 76 -9.91 3.45 7.27
N ARG A 77 -8.99 2.50 7.50
CA ARG A 77 -7.70 2.78 8.15
C ARG A 77 -6.87 3.77 7.33
N ALA A 78 -6.79 3.58 6.02
CA ALA A 78 -6.08 4.50 5.12
C ALA A 78 -6.68 5.92 5.17
N TYR A 79 -8.01 6.03 5.20
CA TYR A 79 -8.69 7.31 5.34
C TYR A 79 -8.35 8.03 6.66
N ILE A 80 -8.34 7.31 7.78
CA ILE A 80 -7.95 7.88 9.09
C ILE A 80 -6.50 8.37 9.06
N VAL A 81 -5.58 7.58 8.52
CA VAL A 81 -4.17 7.97 8.41
C VAL A 81 -4.04 9.23 7.55
N ALA A 82 -4.68 9.25 6.38
CA ALA A 82 -4.64 10.37 5.46
C ALA A 82 -5.19 11.68 6.05
N ALA A 83 -6.23 11.61 6.89
CA ALA A 83 -6.80 12.77 7.55
C ALA A 83 -5.84 13.41 8.57
N ASN A 84 -5.03 12.59 9.24
CA ASN A 84 -4.11 13.05 10.29
C ASN A 84 -2.71 13.38 9.77
N LEU A 85 -2.32 12.81 8.64
CA LEU A 85 -0.95 12.90 8.11
C LEU A 85 -0.47 14.34 7.88
N PRO A 86 -1.23 15.26 7.26
CA PRO A 86 -0.77 16.64 7.06
C PRO A 86 -0.42 17.33 8.39
N LYS A 87 -1.29 17.22 9.39
CA LYS A 87 -1.07 17.82 10.71
C LYS A 87 0.16 17.24 11.42
N GLN A 88 0.36 15.92 11.31
CA GLN A 88 1.54 15.26 11.88
C GLN A 88 2.82 15.72 11.19
N LEU A 89 2.82 15.87 9.86
CA LEU A 89 3.95 16.38 9.09
C LEU A 89 4.25 17.84 9.43
N GLU A 90 3.24 18.71 9.53
CA GLU A 90 3.44 20.12 9.94
C GLU A 90 4.06 20.22 11.35
N THR A 91 3.69 19.32 12.26
CA THR A 91 4.19 19.33 13.64
C THR A 91 5.68 19.01 13.69
N VAL A 92 6.15 18.08 12.85
CA VAL A 92 7.55 17.62 12.84
C VAL A 92 8.43 18.48 11.96
N PHE A 93 7.93 18.89 10.78
CA PHE A 93 8.73 19.54 9.74
C PHE A 93 8.39 21.02 9.50
N GLY A 94 7.33 21.54 10.12
CA GLY A 94 6.84 22.91 9.92
C GLY A 94 5.96 23.07 8.69
N LYS A 95 5.25 24.22 8.60
CA LYS A 95 4.25 24.50 7.54
C LYS A 95 4.81 24.58 6.13
N GLN A 96 6.09 24.92 5.96
CA GLN A 96 6.71 25.10 4.63
C GLN A 96 6.90 23.79 3.85
N VAL A 97 6.85 22.63 4.51
CA VAL A 97 7.07 21.33 3.86
C VAL A 97 5.84 20.85 3.08
N LEU A 98 4.65 21.41 3.38
CA LEU A 98 3.39 21.02 2.74
C LEU A 98 2.93 21.93 1.59
N SER A 99 3.81 22.77 1.03
CA SER A 99 3.51 23.49 -0.22
C SER A 99 3.42 22.50 -1.39
N THR A 100 2.25 21.85 -1.46
CA THR A 100 1.84 20.75 -2.35
C THR A 100 1.55 21.24 -3.78
N GLU A 101 1.89 22.49 -4.13
CA GLU A 101 1.58 23.04 -5.46
C GLU A 101 2.22 22.25 -6.61
N ASN A 102 3.32 21.52 -6.33
CA ASN A 102 4.04 20.70 -7.31
C ASN A 102 4.04 19.20 -6.97
N SER A 103 3.20 18.74 -6.04
CA SER A 103 3.11 17.32 -5.72
C SER A 103 2.19 16.62 -6.72
N ALA A 104 2.63 15.47 -7.24
CA ALA A 104 1.78 14.59 -8.07
C ALA A 104 0.53 14.12 -7.31
N LEU A 105 0.60 14.08 -5.97
CA LEU A 105 -0.51 13.74 -5.09
C LEU A 105 -0.98 14.98 -4.33
N LYS A 106 -2.19 15.48 -4.67
CA LYS A 106 -2.84 16.59 -3.97
C LYS A 106 -3.36 16.20 -2.59
N THR A 107 -3.66 14.93 -2.38
CA THR A 107 -4.19 14.39 -1.13
C THR A 107 -3.45 13.10 -0.77
N PRO A 108 -3.16 12.84 0.51
CA PRO A 108 -2.48 11.61 0.94
C PRO A 108 -3.21 10.31 0.56
N PHE A 109 -4.54 10.37 0.45
CA PHE A 109 -5.36 9.25 0.01
C PHE A 109 -6.51 9.75 -0.86
N SER A 110 -6.85 8.96 -1.89
CA SER A 110 -8.00 9.17 -2.75
C SER A 110 -8.53 7.81 -3.19
N VAL A 111 -9.82 7.57 -2.96
CA VAL A 111 -10.47 6.32 -3.36
C VAL A 111 -10.40 6.11 -4.87
N PHE A 112 -10.52 7.17 -5.66
CA PHE A 112 -10.43 7.07 -7.12
C PHE A 112 -9.01 6.71 -7.57
N SER A 113 -7.99 7.23 -6.88
CA SER A 113 -6.59 6.93 -7.17
C SER A 113 -6.21 5.46 -6.90
N MET A 114 -7.01 4.74 -6.09
CA MET A 114 -6.85 3.28 -5.95
C MET A 114 -7.15 2.52 -7.26
N PHE A 115 -8.02 3.07 -8.11
CA PHE A 115 -8.40 2.46 -9.38
C PHE A 115 -7.56 2.99 -10.55
N SER A 116 -7.19 4.28 -10.52
CA SER A 116 -6.41 4.91 -11.59
C SER A 116 -4.90 4.85 -11.40
N GLY A 117 -4.43 4.44 -10.21
CA GLY A 117 -3.05 4.60 -9.78
C GLY A 117 -2.70 6.05 -9.43
N ILE A 118 -1.45 6.26 -9.03
CA ILE A 118 -0.93 7.53 -8.49
C ILE A 118 -0.11 8.35 -9.50
N ASP A 119 -0.21 8.05 -10.80
CA ASP A 119 0.52 8.68 -11.92
C ASP A 119 2.04 8.87 -11.65
N GLY A 120 2.61 7.95 -10.88
CA GLY A 120 4.02 7.96 -10.51
C GLY A 120 4.87 7.65 -11.73
N LYS A 121 5.55 8.67 -12.28
CA LYS A 121 6.54 8.44 -13.34
C LYS A 121 7.75 7.72 -12.77
N ALA A 122 8.09 6.56 -13.32
CA ALA A 122 9.32 5.86 -12.98
C ALA A 122 10.54 6.77 -13.16
N ILE A 123 11.40 6.82 -12.15
CA ILE A 123 12.66 7.54 -12.17
C ILE A 123 13.76 6.50 -12.32
N SER A 124 14.53 6.57 -13.41
CA SER A 124 15.68 5.68 -13.60
C SER A 124 16.78 6.07 -12.60
N PRO A 125 17.30 5.11 -11.81
CA PRO A 125 18.44 5.37 -10.94
C PRO A 125 19.71 5.63 -11.75
N GLN A 126 20.65 6.36 -11.15
CA GLN A 126 22.04 6.44 -11.58
C GLN A 126 22.90 5.69 -10.55
N THR A 127 23.50 4.58 -10.96
CA THR A 127 24.35 3.78 -10.07
C THR A 127 25.76 4.36 -10.02
N TYR A 128 26.25 4.66 -8.82
CA TYR A 128 27.61 5.13 -8.58
C TYR A 128 28.38 4.11 -7.73
N THR A 129 29.57 3.72 -8.18
CA THR A 129 30.51 2.99 -7.33
C THR A 129 31.26 3.98 -6.47
N TYR A 130 31.13 3.90 -5.15
CA TYR A 130 31.77 4.84 -4.23
C TYR A 130 32.98 4.24 -3.52
N LYS A 131 33.08 2.91 -3.45
CA LYS A 131 34.25 2.23 -2.91
C LYS A 131 34.44 0.88 -3.60
N THR A 132 35.70 0.56 -3.89
CA THR A 132 36.10 -0.76 -4.38
C THR A 132 37.12 -1.33 -3.41
N ASP A 133 36.75 -2.40 -2.72
CA ASP A 133 37.65 -3.25 -1.96
C ASP A 133 38.00 -4.50 -2.80
N PRO A 134 39.10 -5.22 -2.53
CA PRO A 134 39.58 -6.33 -3.37
C PRO A 134 38.53 -7.43 -3.66
N GLU A 135 37.56 -7.60 -2.78
CA GLU A 135 36.52 -8.65 -2.87
C GLU A 135 35.10 -8.09 -3.07
N ILE A 136 34.90 -6.76 -2.93
CA ILE A 136 33.57 -6.16 -2.89
C ILE A 136 33.59 -4.78 -3.55
N SER A 137 32.68 -4.57 -4.50
CA SER A 137 32.37 -3.24 -5.05
C SER A 137 31.12 -2.69 -4.37
N LEU A 138 31.25 -1.57 -3.68
CA LEU A 138 30.14 -0.89 -3.04
C LEU A 138 29.54 0.15 -3.98
N GLN A 139 28.27 -0.05 -4.31
CA GLN A 139 27.50 0.78 -5.22
C GLN A 139 26.38 1.49 -4.47
N LEU A 140 25.94 2.63 -5.00
CA LEU A 140 24.77 3.37 -4.55
C LEU A 140 23.90 3.75 -5.74
N ASP A 141 22.59 3.72 -5.56
CA ASP A 141 21.63 4.17 -6.57
C ASP A 141 21.11 5.57 -6.24
N PHE A 142 21.42 6.51 -7.13
CA PHE A 142 21.04 7.91 -7.02
C PHE A 142 19.75 8.19 -7.80
N TYR A 143 18.76 8.74 -7.12
CA TYR A 143 17.46 9.08 -7.70
C TYR A 143 17.29 10.60 -7.75
N ALA A 144 17.69 11.20 -8.87
CA ALA A 144 17.67 12.65 -9.05
C ALA A 144 16.23 13.21 -9.15
N VAL A 145 15.94 14.31 -8.44
CA VAL A 145 14.74 15.10 -8.75
C VAL A 145 14.90 15.76 -10.13
N LYS A 146 13.88 15.64 -10.99
CA LYS A 146 13.86 16.26 -12.33
C LYS A 146 13.58 17.78 -12.33
N THR A 147 13.67 18.45 -11.19
CA THR A 147 13.40 19.89 -11.05
C THR A 147 14.66 20.63 -10.64
N ALA A 148 14.91 21.81 -11.21
CA ALA A 148 16.10 22.64 -10.96
C ALA A 148 16.17 23.30 -9.56
N SER A 149 15.42 22.79 -8.58
CA SER A 149 15.31 23.36 -7.23
C SER A 149 16.18 22.58 -6.25
N LYS A 150 16.86 23.28 -5.32
CA LYS A 150 17.57 22.64 -4.19
C LYS A 150 16.54 21.95 -3.28
N LYS A 151 16.68 20.65 -3.10
CA LYS A 151 15.78 19.81 -2.30
C LYS A 151 16.56 19.07 -1.21
N PRO A 152 15.93 18.73 -0.07
CA PRO A 152 16.56 17.91 0.94
C PRO A 152 16.92 16.55 0.36
N CYS A 153 18.13 16.10 0.70
CA CYS A 153 18.67 14.82 0.30
C CYS A 153 18.41 13.80 1.41
N VAL A 154 17.56 12.83 1.12
CA VAL A 154 17.41 11.65 1.98
C VAL A 154 18.54 10.71 1.63
N VAL A 155 19.09 10.02 2.63
CA VAL A 155 20.06 8.92 2.50
C VAL A 155 19.42 7.71 3.15
N VAL A 156 19.12 6.67 2.37
CA VAL A 156 18.63 5.39 2.90
C VAL A 156 19.82 4.44 3.03
N ILE A 157 19.86 3.60 4.07
CA ILE A 157 20.88 2.55 4.18
C ILE A 157 20.14 1.27 4.53
N GLN A 158 20.16 0.31 3.61
CA GLN A 158 19.52 -0.98 3.84
C GLN A 158 20.52 -1.97 4.45
N ALA A 159 20.13 -2.59 5.57
CA ALA A 159 20.98 -3.51 6.33
C ALA A 159 20.98 -4.95 5.78
N VAL A 160 20.96 -5.11 4.46
CA VAL A 160 21.06 -6.43 3.81
C VAL A 160 22.52 -6.64 3.37
N PRO A 161 23.18 -7.76 3.72
CA PRO A 161 24.53 -8.04 3.26
C PRO A 161 24.58 -8.07 1.72
N GLY A 162 25.39 -7.20 1.12
CA GLY A 162 25.62 -7.17 -0.33
C GLY A 162 24.77 -6.19 -1.15
N ALA A 163 23.87 -5.41 -0.54
CA ALA A 163 23.11 -4.37 -1.24
C ALA A 163 22.96 -3.12 -0.36
N ALA A 164 23.92 -2.20 -0.47
CA ALA A 164 23.78 -0.87 0.11
C ALA A 164 23.01 0.02 -0.89
N GLU A 165 21.68 -0.05 -0.89
CA GLU A 165 20.87 0.95 -1.59
C GLU A 165 20.94 2.27 -0.81
N MET A 166 21.85 3.14 -1.23
CA MET A 166 21.95 4.50 -0.74
C MET A 166 21.17 5.44 -1.66
N ILE A 167 19.86 5.52 -1.46
CA ILE A 167 19.01 6.56 -2.08
C ILE A 167 19.57 7.88 -1.58
N SER A 168 20.41 8.55 -2.35
CA SER A 168 20.80 9.93 -2.12
C SER A 168 20.14 10.81 -3.18
N ASN A 169 19.62 11.96 -2.76
CA ASN A 169 19.03 12.97 -3.65
C ASN A 169 19.69 14.32 -3.42
N CYS A 170 21.00 14.34 -3.64
CA CYS A 170 21.90 15.47 -3.44
C CYS A 170 22.51 15.87 -4.80
N ARG A 171 22.34 17.11 -5.24
CA ARG A 171 23.34 17.74 -6.12
C ARG A 171 23.52 19.21 -5.73
N ASN A 172 24.80 19.59 -5.59
CA ASN A 172 25.31 20.93 -5.31
C ASN A 172 24.92 21.94 -6.40
#